data_AF-A0A8J2LEW1-F1
#
_entry.id   AF-A0A8J2LEW1-F1
#
_cell.length_a   1.000
_cell.length_b   1.000
_cell.length_c   1.000
_cell.angle_alpha   90.00
_cell.angle_beta   90.00
_cell.angle_gamma   90.00
#
_symmetry.space_group_name_H-M   'P 1'
#
loop_
_entity.id
_entity.type
_entity.pdbx_description
1 polymer ?
#
loop_
_entity_poly.entity_id
_entity_poly.type
_entity_poly.pdbx_seq_one_letter_code
_entity_poly.pdbx_strand_id
1 'polypeptide(L)'
;LFSSALRQNGKDTEGILGFLPSDLWREIKRGEKLKCKHCKRNRATVGCAVKQCKASFHFSCGIPNGALNQFSGSFSSYCSTHKPAVKIPIPQESWNCEICFFHVESDEFPVWPPCCKRRVFHRSCIQSYATNSGYFFSCPCCKDKEVFIRAMKDSGVYVPE
;
A
#
# COMPACT_ATOMS: atom_id res chain seq x y z
N LEU A 1 9.33 -6.43 4.23
CA LEU A 1 8.33 -6.48 3.14
C LEU A 1 8.63 -5.46 2.04
N PHE A 2 8.37 -4.16 2.23
CA PHE A 2 8.51 -3.13 1.17
C PHE A 2 9.93 -2.71 0.75
N SER A 3 10.97 -3.47 1.12
CA SER A 3 12.30 -3.13 0.63
C SER A 3 12.45 -3.53 -0.84
N SER A 4 12.76 -2.56 -1.70
CA SER A 4 12.66 -2.72 -3.16
C SER A 4 13.64 -3.71 -3.80
N ALA A 5 14.70 -4.12 -3.09
CA ALA A 5 15.69 -5.06 -3.60
C ALA A 5 15.90 -6.28 -2.70
N LEU A 6 15.05 -6.47 -1.68
CA LEU A 6 15.10 -7.65 -0.84
C LEU A 6 14.56 -8.84 -1.63
N ARG A 7 15.45 -9.77 -1.97
CA ARG A 7 15.11 -11.02 -2.68
C ARG A 7 14.87 -12.13 -1.67
N GLN A 8 13.86 -12.94 -1.90
CA GLN A 8 13.56 -14.16 -1.14
C GLN A 8 14.17 -15.34 -1.90
N ASN A 9 15.39 -15.74 -1.54
CA ASN A 9 16.09 -16.82 -2.25
C ASN A 9 15.89 -18.21 -1.61
N GLY A 10 15.34 -18.27 -0.38
CA GLY A 10 15.01 -19.53 0.30
C GLY A 10 13.57 -19.98 0.08
N LYS A 11 13.26 -21.19 0.52
CA LYS A 11 11.87 -21.68 0.64
C LYS A 11 11.18 -21.05 1.85
N ASP A 12 9.85 -21.06 1.88
CA ASP A 12 9.08 -20.48 3.00
C ASP A 12 9.44 -21.08 4.38
N THR A 13 9.98 -22.30 4.41
CA THR A 13 10.45 -23.00 5.61
C THR A 13 11.88 -22.65 6.04
N GLU A 14 12.60 -21.82 5.28
CA GLU A 14 14.00 -21.48 5.52
C GLU A 14 14.16 -20.00 5.91
N GLY A 15 15.13 -19.71 6.78
CA GLY A 15 15.36 -18.34 7.24
C GLY A 15 14.12 -17.71 7.89
N ILE A 16 13.82 -16.47 7.54
CA ILE A 16 12.58 -15.80 7.95
C ILE A 16 11.64 -15.80 6.75
N LEU A 17 10.71 -16.75 6.66
CA LEU A 17 9.76 -16.86 5.54
C LEU A 17 10.49 -16.82 4.16
N GLY A 18 11.55 -17.59 4.00
CA GLY A 18 12.38 -17.64 2.77
C GLY A 18 13.41 -16.51 2.62
N PHE A 19 13.45 -15.52 3.52
CA PHE A 19 14.54 -14.54 3.57
C PHE A 19 15.75 -15.14 4.28
N LEU A 20 16.81 -15.44 3.53
CA LEU A 20 18.05 -15.99 4.07
C LEU A 20 18.89 -14.90 4.74
N PRO A 21 19.76 -15.22 5.71
CA PRO A 21 20.65 -14.23 6.33
C PRO A 21 21.47 -13.43 5.30
N SER A 22 21.92 -14.07 4.21
CA SER A 22 22.65 -13.41 3.12
C SER A 22 21.82 -12.34 2.39
N ASP A 23 20.51 -12.53 2.29
CA ASP A 23 19.58 -11.59 1.64
C ASP A 23 19.44 -10.34 2.52
N LEU A 24 19.27 -10.54 3.82
CA LEU A 24 19.18 -9.49 4.82
C LEU A 24 20.48 -8.67 4.88
N TRP A 25 21.64 -9.31 4.94
CA TRP A 25 22.93 -8.61 4.98
C TRP A 25 23.19 -7.77 3.73
N ARG A 26 22.84 -8.30 2.55
CA ARG A 26 22.93 -7.55 1.29
C ARG A 26 22.04 -6.32 1.31
N GLU A 27 20.82 -6.48 1.82
CA GLU A 27 19.83 -5.41 1.89
C GLU A 27 20.20 -4.34 2.93
N ILE A 28 20.77 -4.72 4.08
CA ILE A 28 21.33 -3.79 5.07
C ILE A 28 22.43 -2.94 4.44
N LYS A 29 23.43 -3.57 3.80
CA LYS A 29 24.54 -2.89 3.12
C LYS A 29 24.06 -1.95 2.01
N ARG A 30 23.02 -2.34 1.26
CA ARG A 30 22.38 -1.47 0.26
C ARG A 30 21.73 -0.26 0.96
N GLY A 31 20.94 -0.52 2.00
CA GLY A 31 20.21 0.49 2.77
C GLY A 31 21.11 1.60 3.33
N GLU A 32 22.31 1.27 3.78
CA GLU A 32 23.30 2.25 4.29
C GLU A 32 23.62 3.37 3.30
N LYS A 33 23.51 3.10 2.00
CA LYS A 33 23.79 4.05 0.92
C LYS A 33 22.55 4.82 0.45
N LEU A 34 21.35 4.37 0.82
CA LEU A 34 20.08 4.94 0.35
C LEU A 34 19.61 6.07 1.25
N LYS A 35 19.57 7.27 0.68
CA LYS A 35 19.11 8.48 1.35
C LYS A 35 17.62 8.70 1.11
N CYS A 36 16.87 8.95 2.19
CA CYS A 36 15.44 9.25 2.11
C CYS A 36 15.20 10.56 1.34
N LYS A 37 14.28 10.56 0.37
CA LYS A 37 13.85 11.75 -0.38
C LYS A 37 13.32 12.85 0.54
N HIS A 38 12.69 12.48 1.66
CA HIS A 38 12.03 13.39 2.59
C HIS A 38 12.97 13.85 3.71
N CYS A 39 13.37 12.96 4.62
CA CYS A 39 14.16 13.34 5.81
C CYS A 39 15.68 13.38 5.59
N LYS A 40 16.17 12.99 4.41
CA LYS A 40 17.59 12.98 4.01
C LYS A 40 18.52 12.08 4.86
N ARG A 41 17.97 11.24 5.74
CA ARG A 41 18.72 10.21 6.50
C ARG A 41 18.88 8.93 5.67
N ASN A 42 19.90 8.13 5.99
CA ASN A 42 20.18 6.86 5.31
C ASN A 42 19.18 5.75 5.70
N ARG A 43 19.32 4.56 5.10
CA ARG A 43 18.48 3.36 5.33
C ARG A 43 17.03 3.50 4.84
N ALA A 44 16.84 4.32 3.82
CA ALA A 44 15.56 4.48 3.14
C ALA A 44 15.38 3.37 2.09
N THR A 45 15.02 2.16 2.50
CA THR A 45 15.04 0.97 1.63
C THR A 45 13.81 0.79 0.74
N VAL A 46 12.73 1.55 0.97
CA VAL A 46 11.54 1.55 0.12
C VAL A 46 11.81 2.39 -1.11
N GLY A 47 11.84 1.75 -2.28
CA GLY A 47 12.04 2.40 -3.56
C GLY A 47 10.75 2.46 -4.37
N CYS A 48 10.63 3.47 -5.24
CA CYS A 48 9.55 3.50 -6.22
C CYS A 48 9.69 2.35 -7.24
N ALA A 49 8.58 1.67 -7.55
CA ALA A 49 8.54 0.54 -8.49
C ALA A 49 8.76 0.95 -9.96
N VAL A 50 8.63 2.23 -10.27
CA VAL A 50 8.94 2.77 -11.60
C VAL A 50 10.46 2.76 -11.81
N LYS A 51 10.95 1.96 -12.76
CA LYS A 51 12.38 1.66 -12.98
C LYS A 51 13.28 2.90 -13.11
N GLN A 52 12.80 3.94 -13.79
CA GLN A 52 13.53 5.20 -13.99
C GLN A 52 13.50 6.12 -12.77
N CYS A 53 12.65 5.85 -11.78
CA CYS A 53 12.54 6.65 -10.58
C CYS A 53 13.57 6.21 -9.54
N LYS A 54 14.48 7.12 -9.17
CA LYS A 54 15.49 6.88 -8.12
C LYS A 54 15.01 7.25 -6.72
N ALA A 55 13.71 7.52 -6.53
CA ALA A 55 13.17 7.91 -5.24
C ALA A 55 13.22 6.74 -4.27
N SER A 56 13.92 6.95 -3.15
CA SER A 56 13.98 6.05 -2.01
C SER A 56 13.46 6.78 -0.78
N PHE A 57 12.70 6.11 0.07
CA PHE A 57 12.11 6.69 1.27
C PHE A 57 12.04 5.66 2.39
N HIS A 58 11.99 6.13 3.65
CA HIS A 58 11.55 5.28 4.74
C HIS A 58 10.06 5.01 4.57
N PHE A 59 9.61 3.82 4.94
CA PHE A 59 8.18 3.50 4.93
C PHE A 59 7.35 4.55 5.70
N SER A 60 7.80 4.90 6.90
CA SER A 60 7.18 5.93 7.76
C SER A 60 7.26 7.35 7.20
N CYS A 61 8.24 7.67 6.36
CA CYS A 61 8.28 8.96 5.67
C CYS A 61 7.39 8.97 4.42
N GLY A 62 7.27 7.84 3.73
CA GLY A 62 6.50 7.72 2.49
C GLY A 62 5.01 8.00 2.69
N ILE A 63 4.40 7.40 3.71
CA ILE A 63 2.94 7.51 3.99
C ILE A 63 2.48 8.97 4.09
N PRO A 64 3.02 9.80 5.02
CA PRO A 64 2.59 11.20 5.13
C PRO A 64 2.97 12.05 3.92
N ASN A 65 3.87 11.58 3.05
CA ASN A 65 4.24 12.25 1.81
C ASN A 65 3.53 11.65 0.58
N GLY A 66 2.44 10.91 0.79
CA GLY A 66 1.57 10.41 -0.27
C GLY A 66 2.15 9.26 -1.11
N ALA A 67 3.12 8.51 -0.57
CA ALA A 67 3.55 7.26 -1.17
C ALA A 67 2.46 6.19 -1.04
N LEU A 68 2.29 5.38 -2.08
CA LEU A 68 1.41 4.22 -2.09
C LEU A 68 2.23 2.95 -1.89
N ASN A 69 1.84 2.09 -0.96
CA ASN A 69 2.46 0.79 -0.71
C ASN A 69 1.40 -0.29 -0.93
N GLN A 70 1.54 -1.12 -1.96
CA GLN A 70 0.55 -2.14 -2.31
C GLN A 70 0.78 -3.40 -1.48
N PHE A 71 -0.23 -3.91 -0.78
CA PHE A 71 -0.14 -5.12 0.05
C PHE A 71 -0.48 -6.40 -0.73
N SER A 72 -0.22 -6.39 -2.04
CA SER A 72 -0.50 -7.46 -2.98
C SER A 72 0.75 -7.78 -3.81
N GLY A 73 0.79 -8.98 -4.39
CA GLY A 73 1.85 -9.42 -5.27
C GLY A 73 3.24 -9.25 -4.64
N SER A 74 4.12 -8.51 -5.32
CA SER A 74 5.51 -8.27 -4.91
C SER A 74 5.69 -7.11 -3.91
N PHE A 75 4.63 -6.66 -3.22
CA PHE A 75 4.67 -5.54 -2.28
C PHE A 75 5.29 -4.26 -2.88
N SER A 76 4.80 -3.86 -4.06
CA SER A 76 5.33 -2.70 -4.78
C SER A 76 4.97 -1.39 -4.10
N SER A 77 5.93 -0.46 -4.06
CA SER A 77 5.73 0.91 -3.54
C SER A 77 5.91 1.96 -4.63
N TYR A 78 5.16 3.05 -4.55
CA TYR A 78 5.22 4.16 -5.51
C TYR A 78 5.35 5.48 -4.75
N CYS A 79 6.21 6.37 -5.22
CA CYS A 79 6.25 7.73 -4.69
C CYS A 79 5.01 8.52 -5.13
N SER A 80 4.75 9.65 -4.48
CA SER A 80 3.57 10.49 -4.75
C SER A 80 3.37 10.88 -6.21
N THR A 81 4.46 11.01 -6.98
CA THR A 81 4.42 11.36 -8.41
C THR A 81 4.15 10.19 -9.35
N HIS A 82 4.34 8.95 -8.88
CA HIS A 82 4.28 7.74 -9.71
C HIS A 82 3.25 6.73 -9.21
N LYS A 83 2.48 7.05 -8.16
CA LYS A 83 1.38 6.20 -7.74
C LYS A 83 0.37 6.07 -8.89
N PRO A 84 -0.16 4.86 -9.18
CA PRO A 84 -1.23 4.69 -10.14
C PRO A 84 -2.39 5.65 -9.85
N ALA A 85 -2.88 6.31 -10.90
CA ALA A 85 -4.06 7.15 -10.79
C ALA A 85 -5.30 6.26 -10.60
N VAL A 86 -6.05 6.48 -9.52
CA VAL A 86 -7.34 5.83 -9.32
C VAL A 86 -8.40 6.65 -10.04
N LYS A 87 -8.98 6.11 -11.11
CA LYS A 87 -10.13 6.72 -11.78
C LYS A 87 -11.40 6.29 -11.07
N ILE A 88 -11.94 7.17 -10.25
CA ILE A 88 -13.22 6.94 -9.57
C ILE A 88 -14.34 7.32 -10.56
N PRO A 89 -15.23 6.40 -10.96
CA PRO A 89 -16.25 6.63 -11.99
C PRO A 89 -17.49 7.37 -11.46
N ILE A 90 -17.35 8.12 -10.38
CA ILE A 90 -18.41 8.97 -9.81
C ILE A 90 -17.90 10.40 -9.63
N PRO A 91 -18.73 11.43 -9.87
CA PRO A 91 -18.36 12.83 -9.64
C PRO A 91 -17.93 13.06 -8.19
N GLN A 92 -16.94 13.93 -7.98
CA GLN A 92 -16.37 14.19 -6.65
C GLN A 92 -17.43 14.70 -5.67
N GLU A 93 -18.39 15.50 -6.15
CA GLU A 93 -19.51 16.03 -5.37
C GLU A 93 -20.39 14.93 -4.75
N SER A 94 -20.33 13.71 -5.30
CA SER A 94 -21.06 12.54 -4.82
C SER A 94 -20.20 11.61 -3.95
N TRP A 95 -18.98 12.00 -3.60
CA TRP A 95 -18.07 11.16 -2.81
C TRP A 95 -18.44 11.19 -1.33
N ASN A 96 -19.32 10.28 -0.93
CA ASN A 96 -19.61 10.03 0.49
C ASN A 96 -19.09 8.65 0.88
N CYS A 97 -18.39 8.60 2.01
CA CYS A 97 -17.85 7.36 2.55
C CYS A 97 -18.97 6.48 3.08
N GLU A 98 -19.06 5.24 2.63
CA GLU A 98 -20.15 4.33 3.08
C GLU A 98 -19.99 3.80 4.51
N ILE A 99 -18.86 4.08 5.15
CA ILE A 99 -18.60 3.63 6.52
C ILE A 99 -19.02 4.71 7.52
N CYS A 100 -18.65 5.97 7.28
CA CYS A 100 -18.93 7.08 8.20
C CYS A 100 -19.98 8.07 7.68
N PHE A 101 -20.41 7.93 6.42
CA PHE A 101 -21.37 8.81 5.73
C PHE A 101 -20.94 10.28 5.57
N PHE A 102 -19.66 10.59 5.79
CA PHE A 102 -19.09 11.91 5.52
C PHE A 102 -18.49 12.02 4.12
N HIS A 103 -18.37 13.25 3.62
CA HIS A 103 -17.74 13.56 2.35
C HIS A 103 -16.26 13.11 2.32
N VAL A 104 -15.78 12.64 1.17
CA VAL A 104 -14.40 12.21 0.95
C VAL A 104 -13.71 13.20 0.02
N GLU A 105 -12.62 13.79 0.50
CA GLU A 105 -11.83 14.73 -0.29
C GLU A 105 -10.78 13.99 -1.15
N SER A 106 -10.38 14.63 -2.25
CA SER A 106 -9.39 14.05 -3.17
C SER A 106 -7.99 13.89 -2.58
N ASP A 107 -7.62 14.71 -1.60
CA ASP A 107 -6.35 14.67 -0.89
C ASP A 107 -6.32 13.66 0.28
N GLU A 108 -7.46 13.12 0.67
CA GLU A 108 -7.61 12.06 1.69
C GLU A 108 -7.32 10.65 1.17
N PHE A 109 -6.72 10.55 -0.02
CA PHE A 109 -6.37 9.28 -0.68
C PHE A 109 -7.58 8.34 -0.82
N PRO A 110 -8.65 8.77 -1.51
CA PRO A 110 -9.90 8.02 -1.60
C PRO A 110 -9.67 6.61 -2.16
N VAL A 111 -10.39 5.64 -1.60
CA VAL A 111 -10.33 4.24 -2.03
C VAL A 111 -11.63 3.85 -2.72
N TRP A 112 -11.52 3.27 -3.92
CA TRP A 112 -12.66 2.88 -4.73
C TRP A 112 -12.65 1.35 -4.99
N PRO A 113 -13.72 0.62 -4.64
CA PRO A 113 -13.86 -0.79 -4.97
C PRO A 113 -14.51 -0.99 -6.36
N PRO A 114 -13.94 -1.83 -7.24
CA PRO A 114 -14.56 -2.13 -8.53
C PRO A 114 -15.83 -3.00 -8.42
N CYS A 115 -16.03 -3.72 -7.31
CA CYS A 115 -17.22 -4.55 -7.09
C CYS A 115 -18.51 -3.74 -6.92
N CYS A 116 -18.41 -2.45 -6.53
CA CYS A 116 -19.53 -1.56 -6.27
C CYS A 116 -19.30 -0.21 -6.96
N LYS A 117 -19.75 -0.09 -8.21
CA LYS A 117 -19.42 0.99 -9.16
C LYS A 117 -19.63 2.44 -8.68
N ARG A 118 -20.35 2.69 -7.60
CA ARG A 118 -20.70 4.03 -7.10
C ARG A 118 -20.40 4.22 -5.62
N ARG A 119 -19.25 3.75 -5.16
CA ARG A 119 -18.87 3.74 -3.75
C ARG A 119 -17.45 4.26 -3.59
N VAL A 120 -17.20 5.01 -2.54
CA VAL A 120 -15.86 5.50 -2.19
C VAL A 120 -15.70 5.41 -0.67
N PHE A 121 -14.47 5.28 -0.20
CA PHE A 121 -14.18 5.25 1.22
C PHE A 121 -13.01 6.18 1.53
N HIS A 122 -13.05 6.81 2.70
CA HIS A 122 -11.85 7.33 3.33
C HIS A 122 -10.84 6.20 3.52
N ARG A 123 -9.57 6.48 3.21
CA ARG A 123 -8.48 5.52 3.42
C ARG A 123 -8.39 5.07 4.88
N SER A 124 -8.68 5.97 5.83
CA SER A 124 -8.70 5.70 7.27
C SER A 124 -9.86 4.80 7.66
N CYS A 125 -11.09 5.13 7.26
CA CYS A 125 -12.29 4.34 7.56
C CYS A 125 -12.15 2.90 7.08
N ILE A 126 -11.70 2.71 5.83
CA ILE A 126 -11.54 1.36 5.27
C ILE A 126 -10.39 0.60 5.93
N GLN A 127 -9.33 1.27 6.37
CA GLN A 127 -8.26 0.64 7.15
C GLN A 127 -8.78 0.11 8.47
N SER A 128 -9.52 0.94 9.22
CA SER A 128 -10.09 0.56 10.51
C SER A 128 -11.08 -0.59 10.33
N TYR A 129 -11.90 -0.54 9.27
CA TYR A 129 -12.81 -1.64 8.95
C TYR A 129 -12.05 -2.95 8.65
N ALA A 130 -10.96 -2.90 7.88
CA ALA A 130 -10.12 -4.07 7.61
C ALA A 130 -9.50 -4.66 8.88
N THR A 131 -8.88 -3.82 9.71
CA THR A 131 -8.23 -4.24 10.95
C THR A 131 -9.23 -4.86 11.94
N ASN A 132 -10.43 -4.27 12.08
CA ASN A 132 -11.46 -4.76 13.00
C ASN A 132 -12.19 -6.01 12.48
N SER A 133 -12.33 -6.15 11.16
CA SER A 133 -13.03 -7.31 10.57
C SER A 133 -12.16 -8.55 10.48
N GLY A 134 -10.84 -8.38 10.37
CA GLY A 134 -9.88 -9.47 10.20
C GLY A 134 -10.31 -10.45 9.11
N TYR A 135 -10.38 -11.74 9.46
CA TYR A 135 -10.79 -12.83 8.57
C TYR A 135 -12.14 -12.63 7.86
N PHE A 136 -13.06 -11.85 8.44
CA PHE A 136 -14.39 -11.60 7.87
C PHE A 136 -14.44 -10.37 6.96
N PHE A 137 -13.30 -9.74 6.68
CA PHE A 137 -13.23 -8.57 5.83
C PHE A 137 -13.81 -8.87 4.43
N SER A 138 -14.78 -8.05 4.03
CA SER A 138 -15.55 -8.18 2.78
C SER A 138 -16.14 -6.82 2.42
N CYS A 139 -16.64 -6.65 1.20
CA CYS A 139 -17.28 -5.40 0.82
C CYS A 139 -18.49 -5.13 1.74
N PRO A 140 -18.57 -3.98 2.42
CA PRO A 140 -19.69 -3.69 3.30
C PRO A 140 -21.03 -3.59 2.54
N CYS A 141 -20.98 -3.28 1.23
CA CYS A 141 -22.15 -3.08 0.39
C CYS A 141 -22.67 -4.37 -0.27
N CYS A 142 -21.80 -5.17 -0.89
CA CYS A 142 -22.21 -6.35 -1.68
C CYS A 142 -21.66 -7.69 -1.15
N LYS A 143 -20.89 -7.68 -0.06
CA LYS A 143 -20.23 -8.85 0.55
C LYS A 143 -19.22 -9.58 -0.34
N ASP A 144 -18.87 -9.04 -1.51
CA ASP A 144 -17.76 -9.53 -2.31
C ASP A 144 -16.46 -9.53 -1.50
N LYS A 145 -15.72 -10.63 -1.56
CA LYS A 145 -14.41 -10.78 -0.91
C LYS A 145 -13.26 -10.63 -1.91
N GLU A 146 -13.31 -11.37 -3.02
CA GLU A 146 -12.16 -11.52 -3.91
C GLU A 146 -11.77 -10.21 -4.60
N VAL A 147 -12.73 -9.58 -5.29
CA VAL A 147 -12.51 -8.34 -6.03
C VAL A 147 -12.25 -7.18 -5.06
N PHE A 148 -13.00 -7.16 -3.96
CA PHE A 148 -12.87 -6.14 -2.92
C PHE A 148 -11.51 -6.17 -2.23
N ILE A 149 -11.10 -7.30 -1.64
CA ILE A 149 -9.84 -7.43 -0.89
C ILE A 149 -8.65 -7.12 -1.80
N ARG A 150 -8.67 -7.61 -3.04
CA ARG A 150 -7.63 -7.28 -4.03
C ARG A 150 -7.53 -5.79 -4.26
N ALA A 151 -8.64 -5.11 -4.54
CA ALA A 151 -8.66 -3.67 -4.75
C ALA A 151 -8.20 -2.87 -3.52
N MET A 152 -8.56 -3.34 -2.31
CA MET A 152 -8.12 -2.73 -1.06
C MET A 152 -6.60 -2.86 -0.90
N LYS A 153 -6.04 -4.08 -1.07
CA LYS A 153 -4.58 -4.33 -1.02
C LYS A 153 -3.83 -3.51 -2.07
N ASP A 154 -4.35 -3.41 -3.30
CA ASP A 154 -3.77 -2.62 -4.41
C ASP A 154 -3.84 -1.11 -4.16
N SER A 155 -4.87 -0.64 -3.44
CA SER A 155 -5.01 0.75 -2.97
C SER A 155 -4.24 1.03 -1.68
N GLY A 156 -3.44 0.06 -1.24
CA GLY A 156 -2.54 0.15 -0.12
C GLY A 156 -3.20 0.02 1.24
N VAL A 157 -4.42 -0.53 1.31
CA VAL A 157 -5.08 -0.96 2.56
C VAL A 157 -4.44 -2.25 3.04
N TYR A 158 -3.97 -2.27 4.28
CA TYR A 158 -3.51 -3.49 4.92
C TYR A 158 -4.72 -4.32 5.35
N VAL A 159 -4.77 -5.58 4.92
CA VAL A 159 -5.80 -6.54 5.31
C VAL A 159 -5.08 -7.65 6.07
N PRO A 160 -5.29 -7.78 7.40
CA PRO A 160 -4.75 -8.90 8.16
C PRO A 160 -5.28 -10.23 7.60
N GLU A 161 -4.39 -11.22 7.52
CA GLU A 161 -4.73 -12.61 7.19
C GLU A 161 -5.00 -13.42 8.46
#